data_AF-A0A7Y2N5F9-F1
#
_entry.id   AF-A0A7Y2N5F9-F1
#
_cell.length_a   1.000
_cell.length_b   1.000
_cell.length_c   1.000
_cell.angle_alpha   90.00
_cell.angle_beta   90.00
_cell.angle_gamma   90.00
#
_symmetry.space_group_name_H-M   'P 1'
#
loop_
_entity.id
_entity.type
_entity.pdbx_description
1 polymer ?
#
loop_
_entity_poly.entity_id
_entity_poly.type
_entity_poly.pdbx_seq_one_letter_code
_entity_poly.pdbx_strand_id
1 'polypeptide(L)' 'FHGMHVTIGAIMLMTIFFRVMKGHFTPEKHFAFEAVAWYWHFVDVVWIGLYVFVYWL' A
#
# COMPACT_ATOMS: atom_id res chain seq x y z
N PHE A 1 7.66 8.52 11.31
CA PHE A 1 7.48 7.11 10.93
C PHE A 1 6.41 6.87 9.86
N HIS A 2 5.28 7.58 9.86
CA HIS A 2 4.23 7.38 8.85
C HIS A 2 4.73 7.61 7.41
N GLY A 3 5.41 8.73 7.12
CA GLY A 3 5.96 8.98 5.78
C GLY A 3 6.92 7.90 5.27
N MET A 4 7.67 7.24 6.16
CA MET A 4 8.51 6.09 5.79
C MET A 4 7.65 4.90 5.32
N HIS A 5 6.53 4.61 6.00
CA HIS A 5 5.62 3.55 5.60
C HIS A 5 4.95 3.87 4.25
N VAL A 6 4.59 5.14 4.01
CA VAL A 6 4.09 5.61 2.70
C VAL A 6 5.11 5.34 1.60
N THR A 7 6.38 5.73 1.79
CA THR A 7 7.45 5.47 0.81
C THR A 7 7.65 3.98 0.54
N ILE A 8 7.66 3.15 1.59
CA ILE A 8 7.77 1.69 1.44
C ILE A 8 6.57 1.14 0.67
N GLY A 9 5.36 1.55 1.01
CA GLY A 9 4.14 1.17 0.30
C GLY A 9 4.19 1.55 -1.17
N ALA A 10 4.73 2.73 -1.51
CA ALA A 10 4.82 3.20 -2.88
C ALA A 10 5.81 2.35 -3.70
N ILE A 11 6.93 1.96 -3.11
CA ILE A 11 7.90 1.02 -3.72
C ILE A 11 7.27 -0.36 -3.92
N MET A 12 6.49 -0.84 -2.95
CA MET A 12 5.77 -2.12 -3.05
C MET A 12 4.74 -2.09 -4.17
N LEU A 13 3.93 -1.03 -4.26
CA LEU A 13 2.96 -0.83 -5.34
C LEU A 13 3.63 -0.74 -6.71
N MET A 14 4.72 0.01 -6.83
CA MET A 14 5.50 0.11 -8.07
C MET A 14 6.02 -1.27 -8.49
N THR A 15 6.51 -2.06 -7.54
CA THR A 15 6.98 -3.43 -7.81
C THR A 15 5.84 -4.33 -8.28
N ILE A 16 4.67 -4.28 -7.62
CA ILE A 16 3.49 -5.04 -8.01
C ILE A 16 2.98 -4.62 -9.39
N PHE A 17 2.96 -3.32 -9.69
CA PHE A 17 2.58 -2.79 -11.00
C PHE A 17 3.41 -3.42 -12.13
N PHE A 18 4.75 -3.42 -12.01
CA PHE A 18 5.61 -4.05 -13.01
C PHE A 18 5.42 -5.58 -13.08
N ARG A 19 5.11 -6.25 -11.97
CA ARG A 19 4.82 -7.69 -11.96
C ARG A 19 3.48 -8.01 -12.64
N VAL A 20 2.47 -7.16 -12.47
CA VAL A 20 1.18 -7.27 -13.18
C VAL A 20 1.40 -7.09 -14.68
N MET A 21 2.15 -6.07 -15.10
CA MET A 21 2.48 -5.85 -16.52
C MET A 21 3.23 -7.04 -17.15
N LYS A 22 4.06 -7.74 -16.38
CA LYS A 22 4.77 -8.95 -16.83
C LYS A 22 3.92 -10.24 -16.77
N GLY A 23 2.65 -10.16 -16.37
CA GLY A 23 1.75 -11.31 -16.31
C GLY A 23 2.09 -12.31 -15.20
N HIS A 24 2.75 -11.87 -14.12
CA HIS A 24 3.14 -12.77 -13.02
C HIS A 24 1.98 -13.23 -12.12
N PHE A 25 0.75 -12.78 -12.38
CA PHE A 25 -0.42 -13.04 -11.55
C PHE A 25 -1.56 -13.58 -12.39
N THR A 26 -2.33 -14.50 -11.81
CA THR A 26 -3.62 -14.95 -12.37
C THR A 26 -4.75 -14.52 -11.43
N PRO A 27 -6.00 -14.47 -11.89
CA PRO A 27 -7.15 -14.14 -11.05
C PRO A 27 -7.31 -15.05 -9.82
N GLU A 28 -6.73 -16.24 -9.82
CA GLU A 28 -6.77 -17.19 -8.69
C GLU A 28 -5.49 -17.12 -7.84
N LYS A 29 -4.40 -16.56 -8.38
CA LYS A 29 -3.06 -16.55 -7.75
C LYS A 29 -2.43 -15.17 -7.83
N HIS A 30 -2.88 -14.28 -6.94
CA HIS A 30 -2.41 -12.90 -6.86
C HIS A 30 -2.24 -12.39 -5.43
N PHE A 31 -1.95 -13.28 -4.48
CA PHE A 31 -1.77 -12.93 -3.05
C PHE A 31 -0.78 -11.77 -2.80
N ALA A 32 0.32 -11.69 -3.58
CA ALA A 32 1.26 -10.58 -3.40
C ALA A 32 0.64 -9.22 -3.74
N PHE A 33 -0.29 -9.16 -4.70
CA PHE A 33 -1.07 -7.95 -4.97
C PHE A 33 -2.01 -7.64 -3.79
N GLU A 34 -2.74 -8.64 -3.28
CA GLU A 34 -3.64 -8.48 -2.13
C GLU A 34 -2.91 -7.98 -0.88
N ALA A 35 -1.75 -8.57 -0.56
CA ALA A 35 -0.96 -8.18 0.59
C ALA A 35 -0.46 -6.73 0.50
N VAL A 36 -0.06 -6.28 -0.70
CA VAL A 36 0.35 -4.89 -0.92
C VAL A 36 -0.85 -3.94 -0.85
N ALA A 37 -2.02 -4.35 -1.34
CA ALA A 37 -3.25 -3.57 -1.20
C ALA A 37 -3.66 -3.42 0.27
N TRP A 38 -3.58 -4.49 1.07
CA TRP A 38 -3.82 -4.42 2.52
C TRP A 38 -2.82 -3.51 3.22
N TYR A 39 -1.55 -3.58 2.86
CA TYR A 39 -0.53 -2.67 3.40
C TYR A 39 -0.85 -1.20 3.08
N TRP A 40 -1.29 -0.93 1.84
CA TRP A 40 -1.64 0.43 1.43
C TRP A 40 -2.85 0.98 2.21
N HIS A 41 -3.91 0.18 2.35
CA HIS A 41 -5.07 0.57 3.16
C HIS A 41 -4.74 0.77 4.64
N PHE A 42 -3.83 -0.03 5.19
CA PHE A 42 -3.33 0.21 6.55
C PHE A 42 -2.69 1.59 6.67
N VAL A 43 -1.84 1.98 5.71
CA VAL A 43 -1.22 3.31 5.69
C VAL A 43 -2.28 4.40 5.57
N ASP A 44 -3.30 4.24 4.72
CA ASP A 44 -4.40 5.20 4.57
C ASP A 44 -5.16 5.43 5.89
N VAL A 45 -5.52 4.35 6.60
CA VAL A 45 -6.22 4.45 7.89
C VAL A 45 -5.38 5.17 8.94
N VAL A 46 -4.07 4.86 9.00
CA VAL A 46 -3.15 5.56 9.90
C VAL A 46 -3.06 7.06 9.55
N TRP A 47 -3.07 7.40 8.25
CA TRP A 47 -3.07 8.79 7.82
C TRP A 47 -4.32 9.55 8.27
N ILE A 48 -5.51 8.94 8.15
CA ILE A 48 -6.76 9.55 8.63
C ILE A 48 -6.66 9.85 10.14
N GLY A 49 -6.15 8.91 10.93
CA GLY A 49 -5.92 9.13 12.36
C GLY A 49 -4.97 10.30 12.63
N LEU A 50 -3.82 10.34 11.95
CA LEU A 50 -2.86 11.44 12.08
C LEU A 50 -3.45 12.78 11.69
N TYR A 51 -4.21 12.83 10.59
CA TYR A 51 -4.86 14.05 10.14
C TYR A 51 -5.82 14.59 11.20
N VAL A 52 -6.67 13.72 11.77
CA VAL A 52 -7.63 14.13 12.80
C VAL A 52 -6.93 14.58 14.09
N PHE A 53 -6.00 13.79 14.63
CA PHE A 53 -5.45 14.03 15.98
C PHE A 53 -4.22 14.95 16.05
N VAL A 54 -3.50 15.15 14.94
CA VAL A 54 -2.28 15.99 14.92
C VAL A 54 -2.48 17.29 14.16
N TYR A 55 -3.33 17.29 13.12
CA TYR A 55 -3.50 18.44 12.25
C TYR A 55 -4.84 19.17 12.43
N TRP A 56 -5.92 18.46 12.75
CA TRP A 56 -7.23 19.09 12.97
C TRP A 56 -7.44 19.51 14.43
N LEU A 57 -7.44 18.54 15.35
CA LEU A 57 -7.56 18.80 16.80
C LEU A 57 -6.33 19.54 17.34
#